data_AF-A0A7W8GC46-F1
#
_entry.id   AF-A0A7W8GC46-F1
#
_cell.length_a   1.000
_cell.length_b   1.000
_cell.length_c   1.000
_cell.angle_alpha   90.00
_cell.angle_beta   90.00
_cell.angle_gamma   90.00
#
_symmetry.space_group_name_H-M   'P 1'
#
loop_
_entity.id
_entity.type
_entity.pdbx_description
1 polymer ?
#
loop_
_entity_poly.entity_id
_entity_poly.type
_entity_poly.pdbx_seq_one_letter_code
_entity_poly.pdbx_strand_id
1 'polypeptide(L)'
;MTASGSGSGLPARVRVTRPPLPLAPALRTAAARLCPQAPGMLTGAALAVAGGAVIGAALRWEGGEALNVDTGWRGRGIEEALVRALATQA
;
A
#
# COMPACT_ATOMS: atom_id res chain seq x y z
N MET A 1 14.02 22.22 20.14
CA MET A 1 13.16 22.73 19.04
C MET A 1 13.90 22.53 17.72
N THR A 2 13.17 22.17 16.66
CA THR A 2 13.61 21.95 15.25
C THR A 2 14.25 20.56 14.99
N ALA A 3 13.79 19.71 14.08
CA ALA A 3 12.68 19.77 13.13
C ALA A 3 11.99 18.40 13.06
N SER A 4 10.67 18.37 13.35
CA SER A 4 9.80 17.31 12.88
C SER A 4 9.74 17.43 11.37
N GLY A 5 10.63 16.69 10.69
CA GLY A 5 10.49 16.41 9.28
C GLY A 5 9.24 15.53 9.10
N SER A 6 8.07 16.16 9.10
CA SER A 6 6.85 15.63 8.47
C SER A 6 7.06 15.62 6.95
N GLY A 7 8.15 15.00 6.50
CA GLY A 7 8.37 14.73 5.10
C GLY A 7 7.60 13.46 4.78
N SER A 8 6.40 13.64 4.26
CA SER A 8 5.78 12.63 3.39
C SER A 8 6.78 12.32 2.26
N GLY A 9 7.76 11.45 2.51
CA GLY A 9 8.90 11.13 1.64
C GLY A 9 8.52 10.40 0.35
N LEU A 10 7.23 10.38 0.04
CA LEU A 10 6.70 9.88 -1.20
C LEU A 10 6.98 10.88 -2.33
N PRO A 11 7.28 10.39 -3.55
CA PRO A 11 7.33 11.25 -4.72
C PRO A 11 6.03 12.04 -4.86
N ALA A 12 6.10 13.30 -5.30
CA ALA A 12 4.98 14.27 -5.27
C ALA A 12 3.65 13.80 -5.93
N ARG A 13 3.68 12.72 -6.72
CA ARG A 13 2.51 12.15 -7.42
C ARG A 13 1.95 10.87 -6.80
N VAL A 14 2.57 10.37 -5.73
CA VAL A 14 2.16 9.11 -5.08
C VAL A 14 1.23 9.41 -3.93
N ARG A 15 0.05 8.78 -3.94
CA ARG A 15 -0.92 8.81 -2.87
C ARG A 15 -1.06 7.42 -2.28
N VAL A 16 -0.79 7.28 -1.00
CA VAL A 16 -1.11 6.06 -0.26
C VAL A 16 -2.50 6.21 0.33
N THR A 17 -3.36 5.24 0.03
CA THR A 17 -4.75 5.23 0.47
C THR A 17 -5.08 3.89 1.12
N ARG A 18 -5.99 3.91 2.08
CA ARG A 18 -6.48 2.71 2.76
C ARG A 18 -7.93 2.47 2.34
N PRO A 19 -8.18 1.65 1.31
CA PRO A 19 -9.55 1.35 0.91
C PRO A 19 -10.28 0.59 2.03
N PRO A 20 -11.59 0.84 2.21
CA PRO A 20 -12.41 0.03 3.11
C PRO A 20 -12.47 -1.42 2.62
N LEU A 21 -12.61 -2.34 3.56
CA LEU A 21 -12.78 -3.76 3.25
C LEU A 21 -14.28 -4.12 3.17
N PRO A 22 -14.69 -5.00 2.24
CA PRO A 22 -13.86 -5.71 1.26
C PRO A 22 -13.38 -4.79 0.11
N LEU A 23 -12.20 -5.09 -0.44
CA LEU A 23 -11.64 -4.34 -1.56
C LEU A 23 -12.60 -4.32 -2.75
N ALA A 24 -12.76 -3.16 -3.38
CA ALA A 24 -13.46 -3.04 -4.64
C ALA A 24 -12.80 -3.93 -5.72
N PRO A 25 -13.56 -4.51 -6.68
CA PRO A 25 -13.04 -5.45 -7.67
C PRO A 25 -11.80 -4.95 -8.42
N ALA A 26 -11.79 -3.67 -8.83
CA ALA A 26 -10.66 -3.07 -9.54
C ALA A 26 -9.37 -3.05 -8.69
N LEU A 27 -9.49 -2.72 -7.41
CA LEU A 27 -8.36 -2.71 -6.47
C LEU A 27 -7.88 -4.13 -6.17
N ARG A 28 -8.81 -5.09 -6.07
CA ARG A 28 -8.50 -6.50 -5.89
C ARG A 28 -7.70 -7.05 -7.07
N THR A 29 -8.05 -6.70 -8.31
CA THR A 29 -7.27 -7.12 -9.49
C THR A 29 -5.85 -6.55 -9.47
N ALA A 30 -5.67 -5.27 -9.13
CA ALA A 30 -4.34 -4.67 -9.02
C ALA A 30 -3.51 -5.30 -7.88
N ALA A 31 -4.14 -5.50 -6.72
CA ALA A 31 -3.57 -6.16 -5.57
C ALA A 31 -3.16 -7.61 -5.90
N ALA A 32 -3.98 -8.37 -6.61
CA ALA A 32 -3.66 -9.75 -7.02
C ALA A 32 -2.52 -9.81 -8.05
N ARG A 33 -2.36 -8.79 -8.91
CA ARG A 33 -1.23 -8.70 -9.84
C ARG A 33 0.09 -8.46 -9.10
N LEU A 34 0.07 -7.58 -8.10
CA LEU A 34 1.25 -7.26 -7.28
C LEU A 34 1.54 -8.36 -6.25
N CYS A 35 0.51 -8.91 -5.65
CA CYS A 35 0.58 -9.88 -4.56
C CYS A 35 -0.28 -11.11 -4.91
N PRO A 36 0.20 -12.00 -5.79
CA PRO A 36 -0.57 -13.18 -6.21
C PRO A 36 -0.83 -14.17 -5.08
N GLN A 37 -0.02 -14.14 -4.02
CA GLN A 37 -0.20 -14.95 -2.81
C GLN A 37 -1.35 -14.47 -1.90
N ALA A 38 -1.90 -13.27 -2.11
CA ALA A 38 -2.89 -12.72 -1.21
C ALA A 38 -4.26 -13.39 -1.41
N PRO A 39 -4.92 -13.85 -0.32
CA PRO A 39 -6.23 -14.46 -0.42
C PRO A 39 -7.32 -13.41 -0.68
N GLY A 40 -8.52 -13.89 -1.04
CA GLY A 40 -9.67 -13.01 -1.28
C GLY A 40 -10.19 -12.30 -0.02
N MET A 41 -9.92 -12.84 1.16
CA MET A 41 -10.37 -12.30 2.44
C MET A 41 -9.20 -11.63 3.16
N LEU A 42 -9.15 -10.30 3.03
CA LEU A 42 -8.13 -9.47 3.66
C LEU A 42 -8.68 -8.85 4.95
N THR A 43 -7.83 -8.73 5.96
CA THR A 43 -8.11 -8.04 7.23
C THR A 43 -7.51 -6.63 7.26
N GLY A 44 -6.59 -6.32 6.34
CA GLY A 44 -6.08 -4.98 6.10
C GLY A 44 -5.58 -4.82 4.67
N ALA A 45 -5.72 -3.62 4.12
CA ALA A 45 -5.18 -3.29 2.80
C ALA A 45 -4.79 -1.81 2.71
N ALA A 46 -3.59 -1.55 2.22
CA ALA A 46 -3.09 -0.22 1.87
C ALA A 46 -2.57 -0.25 0.42
N LEU A 47 -2.91 0.77 -0.37
CA LEU A 47 -2.57 0.85 -1.79
C LEU A 47 -1.90 2.18 -2.10
N ALA A 48 -0.80 2.11 -2.84
CA ALA A 48 -0.09 3.26 -3.36
C ALA A 48 -0.53 3.50 -4.81
N VAL A 49 -1.01 4.70 -5.10
CA VAL A 49 -1.53 5.11 -6.40
C VAL A 49 -0.70 6.27 -6.93
N ALA A 50 -0.23 6.17 -8.17
CA ALA A 50 0.46 7.24 -8.87
C ALA A 50 -0.11 7.39 -10.27
N GLY A 51 -0.50 8.62 -10.64
CA GLY A 51 -1.05 8.89 -11.98
C GLY A 51 -2.31 8.07 -12.32
N GLY A 52 -3.08 7.65 -11.31
CA GLY A 52 -4.28 6.82 -11.49
C GLY A 52 -4.03 5.31 -11.55
N ALA A 53 -2.77 4.86 -11.52
CA ALA A 53 -2.41 3.45 -11.47
C ALA A 53 -1.96 3.03 -10.07
N VAL A 54 -2.35 1.83 -9.63
CA VAL A 54 -1.83 1.23 -8.40
C VAL A 54 -0.41 0.74 -8.68
N ILE A 55 0.55 1.35 -7.98
CA ILE A 55 1.98 1.06 -8.11
C ILE A 55 2.52 0.25 -6.92
N GLY A 56 1.72 0.06 -5.87
CA GLY A 56 2.12 -0.71 -4.71
C GLY A 56 0.92 -1.13 -3.88
N ALA A 57 1.05 -2.28 -3.23
CA ALA A 57 0.03 -2.87 -2.40
C ALA A 57 0.66 -3.51 -1.17
N ALA A 58 0.12 -3.20 0.00
CA ALA A 58 0.37 -3.90 1.25
C ALA A 58 -0.93 -4.49 1.74
N LEU A 59 -0.97 -5.81 1.89
CA LEU A 59 -2.17 -6.58 2.19
C LEU A 59 -1.88 -7.44 3.42
N ARG A 60 -2.87 -7.58 4.29
CA ARG A 60 -2.82 -8.40 5.50
C ARG A 60 -4.05 -9.28 5.57
N TRP A 61 -3.87 -10.52 5.98
CA TRP A 61 -4.93 -11.51 6.13
C TRP A 61 -4.63 -12.46 7.29
N GLU A 62 -5.62 -13.30 7.61
CA GLU A 62 -5.48 -14.38 8.58
C GLU A 62 -4.46 -15.41 8.06
N GLY A 63 -3.25 -15.38 8.62
CA GLY A 63 -2.15 -16.27 8.24
C GLY A 63 -0.99 -15.61 7.49
N GLY A 64 -1.03 -14.29 7.23
CA GLY A 64 0.13 -13.61 6.69
C GLY A 64 -0.11 -12.19 6.20
N GLU A 65 0.97 -11.61 5.66
CA GLU A 65 0.95 -10.33 4.99
C GLU A 65 1.82 -10.38 3.74
N ALA A 66 1.52 -9.51 2.78
CA ALA A 66 2.35 -9.30 1.62
C ALA A 66 2.43 -7.83 1.29
N LEU A 67 3.64 -7.40 0.94
CA LEU A 67 3.94 -6.08 0.46
C LEU A 67 4.68 -6.21 -0.86
N ASN A 68 4.19 -5.52 -1.88
CA ASN A 68 4.89 -5.41 -3.14
C ASN A 68 4.69 -4.02 -3.74
N VAL A 69 5.76 -3.49 -4.33
CA VAL A 69 5.80 -2.22 -5.04
C VAL A 69 6.42 -2.48 -6.40
N ASP A 70 5.87 -1.81 -7.41
CA ASP A 70 6.38 -1.82 -8.77
C ASP A 70 7.86 -1.41 -8.79
N THR A 71 8.68 -2.12 -9.56
CA THR A 71 10.14 -1.99 -9.54
C THR A 71 10.62 -0.58 -9.87
N GLY A 72 9.90 0.18 -10.71
CA GLY A 72 10.24 1.57 -11.02
C GLY A 72 10.05 2.55 -9.85
N TRP A 73 9.35 2.11 -8.81
CA TRP A 73 8.93 2.89 -7.65
C TRP A 73 9.56 2.41 -6.34
N ARG A 74 10.21 1.24 -6.32
CA ARG A 74 10.91 0.70 -5.15
C ARG A 74 12.00 1.65 -4.63
N GLY A 75 12.22 1.64 -3.32
CA GLY A 75 13.25 2.46 -2.67
C GLY A 75 12.95 3.96 -2.65
N ARG A 76 11.69 4.35 -2.88
CA ARG A 76 11.23 5.75 -2.83
C ARG A 76 10.39 6.07 -1.58
N GLY A 77 10.50 5.27 -0.53
CA GLY A 77 9.72 5.45 0.69
C GLY A 77 8.27 4.94 0.60
N ILE A 78 7.92 4.21 -0.46
CA ILE A 78 6.54 3.75 -0.69
C ILE A 78 6.22 2.54 0.17
N GLU A 79 7.18 1.63 0.30
CA GLU A 79 7.12 0.46 1.16
C GLU A 79 6.83 0.88 2.61
N GLU A 80 7.60 1.84 3.14
CA GLU A 80 7.45 2.37 4.49
C GLU A 80 6.11 3.10 4.67
N ALA A 81 5.69 3.88 3.67
CA ALA A 81 4.41 4.56 3.71
C ALA A 81 3.23 3.58 3.71
N LEU A 82 3.32 2.49 2.93
CA LEU A 82 2.35 1.41 2.89
C LEU A 82 2.29 0.66 4.23
N VAL A 83 3.44 0.29 4.80
CA VAL A 83 3.50 -0.37 6.12
C VAL A 83 2.91 0.53 7.19
N ARG A 84 3.29 1.81 7.23
CA ARG A 84 2.73 2.79 8.16
C ARG A 84 1.22 2.91 7.99
N ALA A 85 0.75 3.05 6.75
CA ALA A 85 -0.66 3.07 6.39
C ALA A 85 -1.36 1.71 6.54
N LEU A 86 -0.69 0.64 6.96
CA LEU A 86 -1.32 -0.60 7.38
C LEU A 86 -1.31 -0.71 8.91
N ALA A 87 -0.24 -0.24 9.55
CA ALA A 87 -0.01 -0.25 11.00
C ALA A 87 -0.87 0.72 11.81
N THR A 88 -1.37 1.83 11.24
CA THR A 88 -2.31 2.76 11.93
C THR A 88 -3.72 2.16 12.12
N GLN A 89 -3.82 0.85 12.37
CA GLN A 89 -5.05 0.13 12.71
C GLN A 89 -5.09 -0.27 14.20
N ALA A 90 -4.23 0.33 15.04
CA ALA A 90 -4.29 0.23 16.50
C ALA A 90 -4.97 1.46 17.09
#